data_AF-A0AAE9JEL3-F1
#
_entry.id   AF-A0AAE9JEL3-F1
#
_cell.length_a   1.000
_cell.length_b   1.000
_cell.length_c   1.000
_cell.angle_alpha   90.00
_cell.angle_beta   90.00
_cell.angle_gamma   90.00
#
_symmetry.space_group_name_H-M   'P 1'
#
loop_
_entity.id
_entity.type
_entity.pdbx_description
1 polymer ?
#
loop_
_entity_poly.entity_id
_entity_poly.type
_entity_poly.pdbx_seq_one_letter_code
_entity_poly.pdbx_strand_id
1 'polypeptide(L)'
;MPRWRHAVLLLAFLSSSAGLDTSNSTSTAKKGSDGPHLTTDDEGFLTVIQGFATQLQCVLNTCSNDVIWYKDGNQISKGSQFLNTTSEKAYKFQHSIEVDYEKGCSGECDDSKPCGEGYSCVDNQCCSCRREEFTLVLRNLTFDESGRYRCQLENKSELLEFQVEVLESGLKGGFHENISYDHSECCQEKGISPLCRGMCKPSEMDQHHFDPTSCKTDDYKHFLSCATEGGTRSHVHCCKTQLVPSFCYDFCSGDFQMLRRSHRLCLYYLPEIFSCLDRAYRMLSNEKGGLSSARGGGAAAHLSAFMIDKPVRG
;
A
#
# COMPACT_ATOMS: atom_id res chain seq x y z
N MET A 1 -27.04 63.54 56.29
CA MET A 1 -26.47 62.66 57.32
C MET A 1 -26.36 61.25 56.72
N PRO A 2 -25.29 60.49 57.00
CA PRO A 2 -24.00 60.45 56.28
C PRO A 2 -23.91 59.21 55.35
N ARG A 3 -23.15 59.20 54.24
CA ARG A 3 -21.69 59.28 54.01
C ARG A 3 -20.87 58.09 54.55
N TRP A 4 -20.42 57.25 53.63
CA TRP A 4 -19.08 56.63 53.57
C TRP A 4 -18.96 56.04 52.15
N ARG A 5 -18.17 56.51 51.17
CA ARG A 5 -16.81 57.06 51.10
C ARG A 5 -15.77 56.16 51.74
N HIS A 6 -15.21 55.23 50.98
CA HIS A 6 -13.77 54.95 51.00
C HIS A 6 -13.23 55.19 49.58
N ALA A 7 -12.33 56.15 49.49
CA ALA A 7 -11.56 56.50 48.33
C ALA A 7 -10.21 55.80 48.46
N VAL A 8 -9.70 55.19 47.39
CA VAL A 8 -8.25 55.07 47.19
C VAL A 8 -7.94 55.27 45.71
N LEU A 9 -7.14 56.32 45.51
CA LEU A 9 -6.40 56.84 44.37
C LEU A 9 -6.37 56.05 43.04
N LEU A 10 -6.89 56.72 41.99
CA LEU A 10 -6.39 56.60 40.61
C LEU A 10 -5.19 57.55 40.46
N LEU A 11 -3.97 57.02 40.49
CA LEU A 11 -2.78 57.70 40.02
C LEU A 11 -2.54 57.28 38.57
N ALA A 12 -2.65 58.25 37.66
CA ALA A 12 -2.12 58.14 36.32
C ALA A 12 -0.59 58.20 36.39
N PHE A 13 0.09 57.23 35.79
CA PHE A 13 1.47 57.39 35.35
C PHE A 13 1.65 56.82 33.95
N LEU A 14 2.07 57.72 33.07
CA LEU A 14 2.59 57.47 31.73
C LEU A 14 3.97 56.78 31.81
N SER A 15 4.18 55.89 30.85
CA SER A 15 5.45 55.54 30.17
C SER A 15 6.66 55.14 31.00
N SER A 16 7.06 53.86 30.88
CA SER A 16 8.40 53.51 30.42
C SER A 16 8.49 52.03 30.03
N SER A 17 9.27 51.82 28.97
CA SER A 17 9.62 50.56 28.32
C SER A 17 10.28 49.53 29.24
N ALA A 18 9.77 48.31 29.21
CA ALA A 18 10.49 47.06 29.48
C ALA A 18 9.94 46.06 28.44
N GLY A 19 10.73 45.58 27.47
CA GLY A 19 11.87 44.72 27.74
C GLY A 19 11.34 43.36 28.22
N LEU A 20 10.58 42.66 27.37
CA LEU A 20 10.09 41.32 27.69
C LEU A 20 11.09 40.31 27.13
N ASP A 21 11.73 39.63 28.08
CA ASP A 21 12.72 38.59 27.87
C ASP A 21 12.22 37.51 26.93
N THR A 22 12.97 37.33 25.84
CA THR A 22 13.03 36.08 25.09
C THR A 22 13.50 34.99 26.05
N SER A 23 12.55 34.27 26.64
CA SER A 23 12.80 32.95 27.19
C SER A 23 13.15 32.02 26.01
N ASN A 24 14.43 32.06 25.65
CA ASN A 24 15.07 31.06 24.82
C ASN A 24 14.83 29.73 25.53
N SER A 25 13.85 28.97 25.04
CA SER A 25 13.78 27.54 25.28
C SER A 25 14.98 26.96 24.58
N THR A 26 16.11 26.95 25.28
CA THR A 26 17.29 26.16 24.95
C THR A 26 16.81 24.72 25.00
N SER A 27 16.29 24.23 23.86
CA SER A 27 16.18 22.81 23.61
C SER A 27 17.61 22.31 23.66
N THR A 28 18.02 21.84 24.83
CA THR A 28 19.11 20.88 24.93
C THR A 28 18.74 19.75 23.99
N ALA A 29 19.28 19.80 22.78
CA ALA A 29 19.39 18.67 21.90
C ALA A 29 20.01 17.56 22.75
N LYS A 30 19.16 16.63 23.22
CA LYS A 30 19.63 15.35 23.71
C LYS A 30 20.35 14.76 22.51
N LYS A 31 21.68 14.81 22.56
CA LYS A 31 22.59 14.10 21.68
C LYS A 31 22.07 12.66 21.64
N GLY A 32 21.40 12.31 20.54
CA GLY A 32 20.88 10.97 20.31
C GLY A 32 22.04 10.01 20.46
N SER A 33 21.79 8.90 21.15
CA SER A 33 22.73 7.79 21.23
C SER A 33 23.15 7.42 19.82
N ASP A 34 24.44 7.59 19.49
CA ASP A 34 25.05 7.35 18.17
C ASP A 34 25.17 5.84 17.84
N GLY A 35 24.29 5.03 18.43
CA GLY A 35 24.27 3.58 18.34
C GLY A 35 23.19 3.08 17.39
N PRO A 36 23.24 1.79 17.02
CA PRO A 36 22.19 1.13 16.24
C PRO A 36 20.85 1.26 16.97
N HIS A 37 19.81 1.69 16.25
CA HIS A 37 18.46 1.96 16.73
C HIS A 37 17.42 1.50 15.69
N LEU A 38 16.35 0.86 16.16
CA LEU A 38 15.23 0.38 15.38
C LEU A 38 14.09 1.41 15.38
N THR A 39 13.55 1.69 14.20
CA THR A 39 12.43 2.60 13.98
C THR A 39 11.36 1.96 13.11
N THR A 40 10.11 2.40 13.29
CA THR A 40 8.95 1.99 12.49
C THR A 40 7.95 3.13 12.46
N ASP A 41 7.23 3.25 11.34
CA ASP A 41 6.08 4.16 11.19
C ASP A 41 4.75 3.46 11.55
N ASP A 42 4.77 2.15 11.81
CA ASP A 42 3.57 1.37 12.13
C ASP A 42 3.13 1.55 13.59
N GLU A 43 1.82 1.51 13.80
CA GLU A 43 1.26 1.45 15.15
C GLU A 43 1.56 0.08 15.78
N GLY A 44 1.82 0.01 17.09
CA GLY A 44 2.12 -1.26 17.77
C GLY A 44 0.96 -2.27 17.81
N PHE A 45 -0.24 -1.88 17.34
CA PHE A 45 -1.41 -2.74 17.23
C PHE A 45 -2.04 -2.56 15.84
N LEU A 46 -2.25 -3.67 15.12
CA LEU A 46 -2.81 -3.66 13.77
C LEU A 46 -3.98 -4.63 13.66
N THR A 47 -5.13 -4.13 13.26
CA THR A 47 -6.26 -4.95 12.83
C THR A 47 -6.25 -5.10 11.32
N VAL A 48 -6.21 -6.34 10.84
CA VAL A 48 -6.12 -6.66 9.42
C VAL A 48 -7.24 -7.59 9.01
N ILE A 49 -7.50 -7.68 7.70
CA ILE A 49 -8.60 -8.47 7.16
C ILE A 49 -8.07 -9.76 6.55
N GLN A 50 -8.76 -10.87 6.84
CA GLN A 50 -8.48 -12.16 6.24
C GLN A 50 -8.44 -12.11 4.69
N GLY A 51 -7.46 -12.80 4.10
CA GLY A 51 -7.25 -12.91 2.66
C GLY A 51 -6.51 -11.73 2.04
N PHE A 52 -6.15 -10.70 2.78
CA PHE A 52 -5.30 -9.61 2.28
C PHE A 52 -3.85 -9.79 2.71
N ALA A 53 -3.02 -8.81 2.35
CA ALA A 53 -1.67 -8.68 2.85
C ALA A 53 -1.50 -7.43 3.73
N THR A 54 -0.61 -7.53 4.72
CA THR A 54 -0.12 -6.40 5.50
C THR A 54 1.39 -6.40 5.55
N GLN A 55 1.98 -5.35 6.10
CA GLN A 55 3.42 -5.30 6.35
C GLN A 55 3.70 -4.80 7.78
N LEU A 56 4.84 -5.22 8.30
CA LEU A 56 5.42 -4.75 9.56
C LEU A 56 6.80 -4.20 9.25
N GLN A 57 6.94 -2.89 9.36
CA GLN A 57 8.16 -2.17 9.04
C GLN A 57 9.12 -2.24 10.22
N CYS A 58 10.37 -2.59 9.91
CA CYS A 58 11.47 -2.53 10.86
C CYS A 58 12.68 -1.93 10.16
N VAL A 59 13.08 -0.73 10.57
CA VAL A 59 14.19 0.01 9.96
C VAL A 59 15.30 0.18 10.98
N LEU A 60 16.50 -0.24 10.63
CA LEU A 60 17.71 0.00 11.41
C LEU A 60 18.40 1.25 10.87
N ASN A 61 18.82 2.17 11.74
CA ASN A 61 19.55 3.38 11.38
C ASN A 61 21.03 3.15 10.97
N THR A 62 21.39 1.91 10.68
CA THR A 62 22.71 1.44 10.26
C THR A 62 22.54 0.07 9.58
N CYS A 63 23.62 -0.55 9.14
CA CYS A 63 23.57 -1.90 8.55
C CYS A 63 24.06 -2.95 9.54
N SER A 64 23.33 -4.07 9.64
CA SER A 64 23.69 -5.19 10.50
C SER A 64 22.92 -6.45 10.13
N ASN A 65 23.57 -7.62 10.21
CA ASN A 65 22.92 -8.93 10.02
C ASN A 65 22.22 -9.44 11.29
N ASP A 66 22.28 -8.69 12.38
CA ASP A 66 21.83 -9.11 13.70
C ASP A 66 20.34 -8.81 13.93
N VAL A 67 19.60 -8.34 12.92
CA VAL A 67 18.16 -8.12 13.03
C VAL A 67 17.42 -9.46 12.93
N ILE A 68 16.54 -9.73 13.89
CA ILE A 68 15.81 -10.98 14.03
C ILE A 68 14.31 -10.70 14.13
N TRP A 69 13.51 -11.40 13.33
CA TRP A 69 12.06 -11.41 13.46
C TRP A 69 11.56 -12.62 14.26
N TYR A 70 10.57 -12.38 15.11
CA TYR A 70 9.86 -13.39 15.88
C TYR A 70 8.35 -13.29 15.68
N LYS A 71 7.65 -14.44 15.71
CA LYS A 71 6.20 -14.56 15.88
C LYS A 71 5.92 -15.43 17.09
N ASP A 72 5.18 -14.89 18.06
CA ASP A 72 4.79 -15.60 19.29
C ASP A 72 5.97 -16.25 20.03
N GLY A 73 7.13 -15.59 19.96
CA GLY A 73 8.38 -16.08 20.56
C GLY A 73 9.22 -17.02 19.68
N ASN A 74 8.67 -17.51 18.57
CA ASN A 74 9.39 -18.35 17.62
C ASN A 74 10.11 -17.48 16.59
N GLN A 75 11.38 -17.79 16.32
CA GLN A 75 12.18 -17.04 15.35
C GLN A 75 11.71 -17.37 13.92
N ILE A 76 11.49 -16.34 13.11
CA ILE A 76 11.05 -16.43 11.71
C ILE A 76 12.24 -16.26 10.76
N SER A 77 13.14 -15.32 11.08
CA SER A 77 14.26 -14.93 10.22
C SER A 77 15.53 -14.60 11.01
N LYS A 78 16.65 -14.52 10.29
CA LYS A 78 17.88 -13.84 10.76
C LYS A 78 18.42 -13.01 9.60
N GLY A 79 18.59 -11.71 9.81
CA GLY A 79 18.82 -10.74 8.74
C GLY A 79 17.72 -10.82 7.69
N SER A 80 18.11 -10.87 6.41
CA SER A 80 17.21 -10.95 5.26
C SER A 80 16.76 -12.36 4.88
N GLN A 81 17.12 -13.39 5.67
CA GLN A 81 16.86 -14.80 5.34
C GLN A 81 15.84 -15.46 6.29
N PHE A 82 14.90 -16.22 5.73
CA PHE A 82 13.97 -17.04 6.50
C PHE A 82 14.65 -18.30 7.04
N LEU A 83 14.20 -18.77 8.20
CA LEU A 83 14.72 -20.01 8.79
C LEU A 83 14.08 -21.28 8.20
N ASN A 84 12.88 -21.18 7.63
CA ASN A 84 12.18 -22.32 7.04
C ASN A 84 11.32 -21.93 5.83
N THR A 85 11.05 -22.92 4.97
CA THR A 85 10.27 -22.75 3.73
C THR A 85 8.77 -22.53 3.97
N THR A 86 8.24 -22.94 5.13
CA THR A 86 6.84 -22.63 5.51
C THR A 86 6.66 -21.13 5.73
N SER A 87 7.65 -20.46 6.31
CA SER A 87 7.66 -19.01 6.49
C SER A 87 7.72 -18.28 5.16
N GLU A 88 8.43 -18.82 4.15
CA GLU A 88 8.50 -18.21 2.82
C GLU A 88 7.17 -18.20 2.07
N LYS A 89 6.25 -19.12 2.39
CA LYS A 89 4.91 -19.15 1.82
C LYS A 89 3.99 -18.11 2.45
N ALA A 90 4.05 -17.96 3.78
CA ALA A 90 3.20 -17.03 4.52
C ALA A 90 3.74 -15.58 4.52
N TYR A 91 5.05 -15.42 4.40
CA TYR A 91 5.73 -14.12 4.56
C TYR A 91 6.62 -13.79 3.36
N LYS A 92 6.80 -12.49 3.08
CA LYS A 92 7.83 -11.96 2.16
C LYS A 92 8.74 -11.05 2.94
N PHE A 93 10.04 -11.11 2.68
CA PHE A 93 10.93 -10.02 3.06
C PHE A 93 10.96 -8.93 2.00
N GLN A 94 10.77 -7.70 2.43
CA GLN A 94 11.19 -6.51 1.71
C GLN A 94 12.43 -5.99 2.41
N HIS A 95 13.59 -6.28 1.81
CA HIS A 95 14.89 -5.87 2.31
C HIS A 95 15.52 -4.84 1.38
N SER A 96 15.98 -3.73 1.96
CA SER A 96 16.64 -2.67 1.21
C SER A 96 17.72 -2.00 2.06
N ILE A 97 18.80 -1.56 1.42
CA ILE A 97 19.89 -0.84 2.08
C ILE A 97 20.02 0.53 1.43
N GLU A 98 19.99 1.58 2.25
CA GLU A 98 20.36 2.93 1.82
C GLU A 98 21.77 3.27 2.28
N VAL A 99 22.64 3.58 1.32
CA VAL A 99 24.04 3.93 1.56
C VAL A 99 24.22 5.44 1.66
N ASP A 100 25.09 5.87 2.57
CA ASP A 100 25.45 7.27 2.79
C ASP A 100 26.73 7.64 2.02
N TYR A 101 26.58 7.95 0.73
CA TYR A 101 27.72 8.31 -0.14
C TYR A 101 28.47 9.56 0.33
N GLU A 102 27.85 10.43 1.13
CA GLU A 102 28.50 11.63 1.68
C GLU A 102 29.60 11.30 2.69
N LYS A 103 29.42 10.21 3.45
CA LYS A 103 30.44 9.68 4.37
C LYS A 103 31.53 8.87 3.67
N GLY A 104 31.33 8.58 2.38
CA GLY A 104 32.29 7.90 1.52
C GLY A 104 32.30 6.37 1.65
N CYS A 105 33.05 5.76 0.73
CA CYS A 105 33.32 4.33 0.68
C CYS A 105 34.81 4.09 0.84
N SER A 106 35.19 3.08 1.62
CA SER A 106 36.58 2.76 1.90
C SER A 106 36.77 1.28 2.16
N GLY A 107 37.89 0.73 1.70
CA GLY A 107 38.19 -0.69 1.84
C GLY A 107 37.55 -1.54 0.75
N GLU A 108 38.01 -2.78 0.65
CA GLU A 108 37.56 -3.77 -0.33
C GLU A 108 36.70 -4.83 0.33
N CYS A 109 35.61 -5.21 -0.34
CA CYS A 109 34.70 -6.26 0.06
C CYS A 109 34.32 -7.17 -1.11
N ASP A 110 33.98 -8.41 -0.76
CA ASP A 110 33.42 -9.42 -1.65
C ASP A 110 32.55 -10.39 -0.82
N ASP A 111 32.00 -11.42 -1.47
CA ASP A 111 31.17 -12.43 -0.81
C ASP A 111 31.91 -13.22 0.28
N SER A 112 33.24 -13.33 0.19
CA SER A 112 34.08 -14.03 1.18
C SER A 112 34.52 -13.12 2.33
N LYS A 113 34.56 -11.81 2.08
CA LYS A 113 35.00 -10.77 3.00
C LYS A 113 33.96 -9.65 3.06
N PRO A 114 32.88 -9.85 3.84
CA PRO A 114 31.86 -8.84 4.01
C PRO A 114 32.41 -7.62 4.78
N CYS A 115 31.73 -6.49 4.60
CA CYS A 115 32.01 -5.28 5.36
C CYS A 115 31.69 -5.45 6.85
N GLY A 116 32.36 -4.67 7.70
CA GLY A 116 32.05 -4.63 9.13
C GLY A 116 30.73 -3.94 9.43
N GLU A 117 30.29 -4.01 10.69
CA GLU A 117 29.07 -3.36 11.19
C GLU A 117 28.97 -1.89 10.75
N GLY A 118 27.78 -1.51 10.28
CA GLY A 118 27.50 -0.16 9.79
C GLY A 118 27.98 0.16 8.38
N TYR A 119 28.52 -0.82 7.66
CA TYR A 119 28.91 -0.69 6.26
C TYR A 119 28.23 -1.74 5.38
N SER A 120 27.97 -1.38 4.13
CA SER A 120 27.45 -2.29 3.11
C SER A 120 28.39 -2.33 1.91
N CYS A 121 28.49 -3.49 1.27
CA CYS A 121 29.35 -3.69 0.11
C CYS A 121 28.65 -3.19 -1.17
N VAL A 122 29.20 -2.15 -1.80
CA VAL A 122 28.73 -1.60 -3.07
C VAL A 122 29.92 -1.48 -4.01
N ASP A 123 29.82 -2.08 -5.19
CA ASP A 123 30.88 -2.08 -6.21
C ASP A 123 32.27 -2.49 -5.66
N ASN A 124 32.29 -3.56 -4.85
CA ASN A 124 33.46 -4.08 -4.13
C ASN A 124 34.10 -3.11 -3.14
N GLN A 125 33.39 -2.06 -2.71
CA GLN A 125 33.83 -1.13 -1.67
C GLN A 125 32.88 -1.12 -0.47
N CYS A 126 33.43 -0.98 0.73
CA CYS A 126 32.60 -0.81 1.92
C CYS A 126 32.16 0.64 2.07
N CYS A 127 30.87 0.87 1.89
CA CYS A 127 30.26 2.19 2.01
C CYS A 127 29.50 2.32 3.32
N SER A 128 29.55 3.52 3.93
CA SER A 128 28.81 3.79 5.17
C SER A 128 27.31 3.60 4.94
N CYS A 129 26.65 2.88 5.82
CA CYS A 129 25.21 2.65 5.74
C CYS A 129 24.42 3.76 6.43
N ARG A 130 23.38 4.27 5.78
CA ARG A 130 22.45 5.25 6.34
C ARG A 130 21.32 4.57 7.10
N ARG A 131 20.70 3.56 6.46
CA ARG A 131 19.66 2.72 7.06
C ARG A 131 19.52 1.42 6.29
N GLU A 132 19.02 0.41 6.97
CA GLU A 132 18.70 -0.89 6.41
C GLU A 132 17.27 -1.28 6.82
N GLU A 133 16.46 -1.71 5.86
CA GLU A 133 15.06 -2.05 6.06
C GLU A 133 14.86 -3.56 6.08
N PHE A 134 14.16 -4.06 7.09
CA PHE A 134 13.82 -5.47 7.28
C PHE A 134 12.29 -5.62 7.39
N THR A 135 11.56 -5.13 6.39
CA THR A 135 10.09 -5.14 6.42
C THR A 135 9.54 -6.54 6.15
N LEU A 136 8.70 -7.03 7.07
CA LEU A 136 8.03 -8.32 6.96
C LEU A 136 6.63 -8.14 6.36
N VAL A 137 6.38 -8.68 5.17
CA VAL A 137 5.06 -8.67 4.53
C VAL A 137 4.35 -9.97 4.83
N LEU A 138 3.20 -9.90 5.48
CA LEU A 138 2.31 -11.03 5.73
C LEU A 138 1.35 -11.14 4.56
N ARG A 139 1.29 -12.31 3.92
CA ARG A 139 0.54 -12.56 2.68
C ARG A 139 -0.61 -13.52 2.94
N ASN A 140 -1.68 -13.39 2.16
CA ASN A 140 -2.87 -14.24 2.24
C ASN A 140 -3.29 -14.55 3.69
N LEU A 141 -3.54 -13.48 4.46
CA LEU A 141 -3.75 -13.55 5.90
C LEU A 141 -4.85 -14.54 6.30
N THR A 142 -4.55 -15.46 7.18
CA THR A 142 -5.52 -16.34 7.86
C THR A 142 -5.53 -16.03 9.36
N PHE A 143 -6.40 -16.68 10.13
CA PHE A 143 -6.42 -16.48 11.58
C PHE A 143 -5.11 -16.91 12.27
N ASP A 144 -4.35 -17.81 11.65
CA ASP A 144 -3.06 -18.29 12.17
C ASP A 144 -1.98 -17.20 12.16
N GLU A 145 -2.12 -16.18 11.30
CA GLU A 145 -1.24 -15.00 11.25
C GLU A 145 -1.54 -13.99 12.37
N SER A 146 -2.60 -14.17 13.16
CA SER A 146 -2.77 -13.40 14.39
C SER A 146 -1.66 -13.73 15.38
N GLY A 147 -1.22 -12.74 16.15
CA GLY A 147 -0.20 -12.94 17.17
C GLY A 147 0.70 -11.74 17.41
N ARG A 148 1.72 -11.99 18.22
CA ARG A 148 2.71 -10.99 18.61
C ARG A 148 3.96 -11.14 17.77
N TYR A 149 4.25 -10.12 16.96
CA TYR A 149 5.44 -10.02 16.15
C TYR A 149 6.47 -9.13 16.83
N ARG A 150 7.75 -9.50 16.77
CA ARG A 150 8.83 -8.69 17.30
C ARG A 150 9.98 -8.61 16.32
N CYS A 151 10.46 -7.39 16.06
CA CYS A 151 11.73 -7.14 15.39
C CYS A 151 12.76 -6.75 16.45
N GLN A 152 13.86 -7.47 16.55
CA GLN A 152 14.83 -7.31 17.64
C GLN A 152 16.26 -7.35 17.10
N LEU A 153 17.15 -6.55 17.69
CA LEU A 153 18.59 -6.67 17.47
C LEU A 153 19.19 -7.75 18.38
N GLU A 154 19.94 -8.69 17.80
CA GLU A 154 20.69 -9.71 18.53
C GLU A 154 21.61 -9.03 19.55
N ASN A 155 21.65 -9.56 20.77
CA ASN A 155 22.49 -9.04 21.87
C ASN A 155 22.18 -7.62 22.36
N LYS A 156 21.02 -7.03 21.99
CA LYS A 156 20.55 -5.75 22.53
C LYS A 156 19.14 -5.87 23.11
N SER A 157 18.82 -4.99 24.06
CA SER A 157 17.49 -4.88 24.66
C SER A 157 16.48 -4.15 23.77
N GLU A 158 16.93 -3.67 22.62
CA GLU A 158 16.13 -2.90 21.70
C GLU A 158 15.28 -3.81 20.80
N LEU A 159 13.98 -3.50 20.76
CA LEU A 159 13.00 -4.23 19.98
C LEU A 159 11.83 -3.33 19.59
N LEU A 160 11.15 -3.73 18.52
CA LEU A 160 9.83 -3.26 18.12
C LEU A 160 8.85 -4.42 18.30
N GLU A 161 7.66 -4.14 18.84
CA GLU A 161 6.61 -5.13 19.05
C GLU A 161 5.33 -4.70 18.33
N PHE A 162 4.72 -5.65 17.62
CA PHE A 162 3.48 -5.47 16.88
C PHE A 162 2.50 -6.55 17.28
N GLN A 163 1.30 -6.16 17.68
CA GLN A 163 0.19 -7.08 17.91
C GLN A 163 -0.71 -7.06 16.68
N VAL A 164 -0.77 -8.18 15.97
CA VAL A 164 -1.62 -8.35 14.78
C VAL A 164 -2.88 -9.13 15.15
N GLU A 165 -4.03 -8.60 14.78
CA GLU A 165 -5.34 -9.24 14.91
C GLU A 165 -5.99 -9.38 13.53
N VAL A 166 -6.21 -10.62 13.09
CA VAL A 166 -6.88 -10.91 11.82
C VAL A 166 -8.37 -11.05 12.05
N LEU A 167 -9.14 -10.17 11.42
CA LEU A 167 -10.59 -10.14 11.50
C LEU A 167 -11.22 -10.91 10.34
N GLU A 168 -12.28 -11.65 10.64
CA GLU A 168 -13.22 -12.11 9.62
C GLU A 168 -13.93 -10.87 9.05
N SER A 169 -13.90 -10.71 7.73
CA SER A 169 -14.56 -9.57 7.10
C SER A 169 -15.84 -9.99 6.39
N GLY A 170 -16.86 -9.14 6.54
CA GLY A 170 -18.03 -9.16 5.65
C GLY A 170 -17.67 -8.80 4.20
N LEU A 171 -16.51 -8.19 3.97
CA LEU A 171 -15.86 -8.18 2.67
C LEU A 171 -15.38 -9.60 2.42
N LYS A 172 -16.14 -10.36 1.63
CA LYS A 172 -15.80 -11.72 1.17
C LYS A 172 -14.28 -11.83 0.95
N GLY A 173 -13.55 -12.35 1.93
CA GLY A 173 -12.10 -12.47 1.89
C GLY A 173 -11.72 -13.23 0.62
N GLY A 174 -10.63 -12.82 -0.05
CA GLY A 174 -10.23 -13.46 -1.31
C GLY A 174 -11.05 -13.05 -2.54
N PHE A 175 -11.93 -12.03 -2.48
CA PHE A 175 -12.69 -11.61 -3.69
C PHE A 175 -11.79 -11.25 -4.87
N HIS A 176 -10.59 -10.76 -4.56
CA HIS A 176 -9.59 -10.29 -5.51
C HIS A 176 -9.03 -11.43 -6.39
N GLU A 177 -9.06 -12.68 -5.91
CA GLU A 177 -8.65 -13.87 -6.68
C GLU A 177 -9.51 -14.09 -7.93
N ASN A 178 -10.79 -13.70 -7.88
CA ASN A 178 -11.74 -13.91 -8.97
C ASN A 178 -11.75 -12.76 -10.00
N ILE A 179 -10.95 -11.73 -9.77
CA ILE A 179 -10.85 -10.54 -10.60
C ILE A 179 -9.60 -10.63 -11.47
N SER A 180 -9.78 -10.54 -12.78
CA SER A 180 -8.77 -10.89 -13.79
C SER A 180 -8.24 -9.71 -14.59
N TYR A 181 -8.77 -8.51 -14.39
CA TYR A 181 -8.25 -7.35 -15.10
C TYR A 181 -6.82 -7.03 -14.68
N ASP A 182 -6.03 -6.56 -15.65
CA ASP A 182 -4.68 -6.08 -15.44
C ASP A 182 -4.56 -4.68 -16.08
N HIS A 183 -4.43 -3.68 -15.21
CA HIS A 183 -4.21 -2.27 -15.58
C HIS A 183 -2.84 -1.77 -15.14
N SER A 184 -1.89 -2.67 -14.86
CA SER A 184 -0.59 -2.33 -14.26
C SER A 184 0.18 -1.28 -15.05
N GLU A 185 0.21 -1.41 -16.38
CA GLU A 185 0.89 -0.46 -17.28
C GLU A 185 0.27 0.95 -17.18
N CYS A 186 -1.04 1.07 -17.37
CA CYS A 186 -1.74 2.36 -17.26
C CYS A 186 -1.58 2.98 -15.85
N CYS A 187 -1.68 2.17 -14.81
CA CYS A 187 -1.50 2.65 -13.44
C CYS A 187 -0.08 3.15 -13.16
N GLN A 188 0.92 2.50 -13.75
CA GLN A 188 2.31 2.92 -13.65
C GLN A 188 2.53 4.26 -14.36
N GLU A 189 1.99 4.42 -15.58
CA GLU A 189 2.07 5.67 -16.35
C GLU A 189 1.37 6.83 -15.65
N LYS A 190 0.22 6.57 -15.01
CA LYS A 190 -0.52 7.57 -14.23
C LYS A 190 0.09 7.84 -12.85
N GLY A 191 1.16 7.15 -12.47
CA GLY A 191 1.88 7.41 -11.22
C GLY A 191 1.07 7.08 -9.96
N ILE A 192 0.28 6.00 -9.98
CA ILE A 192 -0.45 5.56 -8.78
C ILE A 192 0.54 5.12 -7.69
N SER A 193 0.29 5.59 -6.47
CA SER A 193 1.12 5.31 -5.29
C SER A 193 1.28 3.81 -5.06
N PRO A 194 2.46 3.31 -4.66
CA PRO A 194 2.71 1.88 -4.47
C PRO A 194 1.68 1.17 -3.59
N LEU A 195 1.28 1.78 -2.47
CA LEU A 195 0.27 1.28 -1.52
C LEU A 195 -1.12 1.08 -2.14
N CYS A 196 -1.40 1.72 -3.28
CA CYS A 196 -2.70 1.74 -3.95
C CYS A 196 -2.73 0.89 -5.23
N ARG A 197 -1.58 0.33 -5.63
CA ARG A 197 -1.46 -0.46 -6.87
C ARG A 197 -2.22 -1.78 -6.83
N GLY A 198 -2.58 -2.27 -5.64
CA GLY A 198 -3.47 -3.42 -5.49
C GLY A 198 -4.78 -3.27 -6.27
N MET A 199 -5.27 -2.04 -6.46
CA MET A 199 -6.47 -1.80 -7.29
C MET A 199 -6.27 -2.13 -8.77
N CYS A 200 -5.04 -2.02 -9.29
CA CYS A 200 -4.73 -2.14 -10.71
C CYS A 200 -4.65 -3.58 -11.21
N LYS A 201 -4.29 -4.49 -10.32
CA LYS A 201 -4.23 -5.93 -10.60
C LYS A 201 -4.64 -6.69 -9.34
N PRO A 202 -5.95 -6.85 -9.12
CA PRO A 202 -6.46 -7.42 -7.88
C PRO A 202 -5.94 -8.83 -7.57
N SER A 203 -5.63 -9.62 -8.59
CA SER A 203 -5.06 -10.97 -8.43
C SER A 203 -3.72 -11.02 -7.68
N GLU A 204 -3.08 -9.87 -7.41
CA GLU A 204 -1.82 -9.76 -6.65
C GLU A 204 -1.98 -8.97 -5.33
N MET A 205 -3.22 -8.65 -4.92
CA MET A 205 -3.51 -7.91 -3.69
C MET A 205 -3.12 -8.67 -2.41
N ASP A 206 -3.03 -9.99 -2.48
CA ASP A 206 -2.53 -10.86 -1.39
C ASP A 206 -1.00 -10.89 -1.29
N GLN A 207 -0.29 -10.28 -2.25
CA GLN A 207 1.18 -10.28 -2.29
C GLN A 207 1.81 -8.99 -1.76
N HIS A 208 1.04 -7.90 -1.76
CA HIS A 208 1.51 -6.56 -1.45
C HIS A 208 0.56 -5.89 -0.47
N HIS A 209 1.12 -5.12 0.47
CA HIS A 209 0.31 -4.33 1.38
C HIS A 209 -0.54 -3.34 0.59
N PHE A 210 -1.86 -3.55 0.65
CA PHE A 210 -2.86 -2.69 0.05
C PHE A 210 -3.70 -2.06 1.16
N ASP A 211 -3.61 -0.75 1.28
CA ASP A 211 -4.46 0.02 2.18
C ASP A 211 -5.30 1.03 1.38
N PRO A 212 -6.58 0.72 1.09
CA PRO A 212 -7.43 1.65 0.38
C PRO A 212 -7.73 2.93 1.19
N THR A 213 -7.55 2.91 2.52
CA THR A 213 -7.83 4.09 3.36
C THR A 213 -6.74 5.16 3.26
N SER A 214 -5.51 4.74 2.92
CA SER A 214 -4.36 5.62 2.71
C SER A 214 -4.27 6.18 1.28
N CYS A 215 -5.08 5.67 0.35
CA CYS A 215 -5.12 6.15 -1.03
C CYS A 215 -5.68 7.57 -1.14
N LYS A 216 -5.00 8.41 -1.93
CA LYS A 216 -5.38 9.80 -2.17
C LYS A 216 -6.41 9.90 -3.28
N THR A 217 -7.04 11.08 -3.40
CA THR A 217 -7.97 11.39 -4.50
C THR A 217 -7.38 11.06 -5.87
N ASP A 218 -6.11 11.42 -6.11
CA ASP A 218 -5.46 11.20 -7.39
C ASP A 218 -5.23 9.72 -7.68
N ASP A 219 -4.91 8.89 -6.67
CA ASP A 219 -4.76 7.44 -6.84
C ASP A 219 -6.05 6.81 -7.37
N TYR A 220 -7.19 7.17 -6.77
CA TYR A 220 -8.50 6.70 -7.22
C TYR A 220 -8.88 7.25 -8.60
N LYS A 221 -8.67 8.55 -8.83
CA LYS A 221 -8.97 9.19 -10.11
C LYS A 221 -8.18 8.56 -11.25
N HIS A 222 -6.89 8.31 -11.04
CA HIS A 222 -6.00 7.68 -12.00
C HIS A 222 -6.37 6.22 -12.25
N PHE A 223 -6.65 5.45 -11.18
CA PHE A 223 -7.12 4.08 -11.31
C PHE A 223 -8.43 4.01 -12.12
N LEU A 224 -9.42 4.82 -11.77
CA LEU A 224 -10.72 4.83 -12.45
C LEU A 224 -10.58 5.27 -13.91
N SER A 225 -9.69 6.22 -14.22
CA SER A 225 -9.35 6.55 -15.61
C SER A 225 -8.82 5.33 -16.38
N CYS A 226 -8.04 4.44 -15.76
CA CYS A 226 -7.57 3.21 -16.40
C CYS A 226 -8.70 2.18 -16.55
N ALA A 227 -9.44 1.94 -15.47
CA ALA A 227 -10.51 0.94 -15.43
C ALA A 227 -11.70 1.27 -16.34
N THR A 228 -11.89 2.55 -16.68
CA THR A 228 -13.02 3.04 -17.50
C THR A 228 -12.60 3.52 -18.89
N GLU A 229 -11.38 3.20 -19.34
CA GLU A 229 -10.85 3.63 -20.64
C GLU A 229 -10.97 5.15 -20.86
N GLY A 230 -10.45 5.93 -19.89
CA GLY A 230 -10.51 7.39 -19.90
C GLY A 230 -11.91 7.96 -19.70
N GLY A 231 -12.82 7.20 -19.10
CA GLY A 231 -14.22 7.59 -18.88
C GLY A 231 -15.16 7.29 -20.05
N THR A 232 -14.69 6.62 -21.10
CA THR A 232 -15.55 6.19 -22.21
C THR A 232 -16.53 5.08 -21.79
N ARG A 233 -16.26 4.40 -20.68
CA ARG A 233 -17.11 3.34 -20.12
C ARG A 233 -17.65 3.71 -18.75
N SER A 234 -18.91 3.33 -18.54
CA SER A 234 -19.58 3.48 -17.24
C SER A 234 -20.16 2.14 -16.80
N HIS A 235 -19.83 1.74 -15.58
CA HIS A 235 -20.25 0.50 -14.93
C HIS A 235 -21.36 0.77 -13.91
N VAL A 236 -21.88 2.00 -13.85
CA VAL A 236 -22.94 2.43 -12.92
C VAL A 236 -24.18 1.53 -13.03
N HIS A 237 -24.54 1.08 -14.24
CA HIS A 237 -25.66 0.14 -14.41
C HIS A 237 -25.38 -1.20 -13.71
N CYS A 238 -24.18 -1.75 -13.82
CA CYS A 238 -23.79 -2.96 -13.10
C CYS A 238 -23.82 -2.72 -11.59
N CYS A 239 -23.24 -1.62 -11.10
CA CYS A 239 -23.22 -1.27 -9.68
C CYS A 239 -24.63 -1.12 -9.09
N LYS A 240 -25.57 -0.52 -9.83
CA LYS A 240 -27.00 -0.49 -9.47
C LYS A 240 -27.57 -1.89 -9.26
N THR A 241 -27.30 -2.80 -10.21
CA THR A 241 -27.77 -4.20 -10.14
C THR A 241 -27.12 -4.98 -9.00
N GLN A 242 -25.87 -4.68 -8.65
CA GLN A 242 -25.17 -5.27 -7.50
C GLN A 242 -25.51 -4.60 -6.16
N LEU A 243 -26.52 -3.73 -6.12
CA LEU A 243 -26.98 -3.03 -4.90
C LEU A 243 -25.90 -2.15 -4.24
N VAL A 244 -24.93 -1.67 -5.03
CA VAL A 244 -23.98 -0.65 -4.59
C VAL A 244 -24.77 0.65 -4.33
N PRO A 245 -24.60 1.30 -3.15
CA PRO A 245 -25.27 2.56 -2.85
C PRO A 245 -24.92 3.65 -3.85
N SER A 246 -25.87 4.55 -4.13
CA SER A 246 -25.72 5.57 -5.17
C SER A 246 -24.57 6.55 -4.93
N PHE A 247 -24.21 6.81 -3.67
CA PHE A 247 -23.06 7.65 -3.33
C PHE A 247 -21.71 6.99 -3.65
N CYS A 248 -21.68 5.71 -4.02
CA CYS A 248 -20.49 4.99 -4.46
C CYS A 248 -20.39 4.86 -5.98
N TYR A 249 -21.37 5.37 -6.76
CA TYR A 249 -21.35 5.26 -8.22
C TYR A 249 -20.19 5.99 -8.88
N ASP A 250 -19.58 6.97 -8.22
CA ASP A 250 -18.38 7.64 -8.67
C ASP A 250 -17.20 6.65 -8.85
N PHE A 251 -17.17 5.54 -8.10
CA PHE A 251 -16.19 4.45 -8.28
C PHE A 251 -16.55 3.46 -9.39
N CYS A 252 -17.71 3.63 -10.02
CA CYS A 252 -18.19 2.80 -11.12
C CYS A 252 -18.14 3.54 -12.47
N SER A 253 -17.61 4.76 -12.52
CA SER A 253 -17.48 5.57 -13.73
C SER A 253 -16.15 6.31 -13.76
N GLY A 254 -15.84 6.92 -14.92
CA GLY A 254 -14.68 7.80 -15.06
C GLY A 254 -14.90 9.22 -14.52
N ASP A 255 -16.07 9.52 -13.96
CA ASP A 255 -16.45 10.88 -13.52
C ASP A 255 -15.97 11.23 -12.10
N PHE A 256 -15.08 10.42 -11.53
CA PHE A 256 -14.57 10.62 -10.17
C PHE A 256 -13.79 11.93 -10.02
N GLN A 257 -14.34 12.85 -9.24
CA GLN A 257 -13.72 14.17 -9.01
C GLN A 257 -12.87 14.20 -7.75
N MET A 258 -13.40 13.70 -6.63
CA MET A 258 -12.80 13.87 -5.32
C MET A 258 -13.20 12.76 -4.35
N LEU A 259 -12.23 12.30 -3.55
CA LEU A 259 -12.49 11.40 -2.42
C LEU A 259 -13.13 12.18 -1.26
N ARG A 260 -14.35 11.77 -0.87
CA ARG A 260 -15.12 12.38 0.24
C ARG A 260 -15.11 11.47 1.46
N ARG A 261 -15.38 12.01 2.66
CA ARG A 261 -15.46 11.21 3.89
C ARG A 261 -16.51 10.09 3.81
N SER A 262 -17.63 10.32 3.14
CA SER A 262 -18.66 9.32 2.88
C SER A 262 -18.19 8.15 2.02
N HIS A 263 -17.22 8.37 1.12
CA HIS A 263 -16.67 7.32 0.25
C HIS A 263 -15.91 6.25 1.02
N ARG A 264 -15.53 6.50 2.28
CA ARG A 264 -14.98 5.44 3.14
C ARG A 264 -15.95 4.28 3.35
N LEU A 265 -17.26 4.52 3.28
CA LEU A 265 -18.26 3.46 3.34
C LEU A 265 -18.33 2.63 2.05
N CYS A 266 -17.80 3.12 0.93
CA CYS A 266 -17.73 2.36 -0.31
C CYS A 266 -16.72 1.21 -0.24
N LEU A 267 -15.83 1.21 0.77
CA LEU A 267 -14.91 0.11 1.03
C LEU A 267 -15.66 -1.20 1.24
N TYR A 268 -16.84 -1.17 1.90
CA TYR A 268 -17.72 -2.32 2.10
C TYR A 268 -18.27 -2.93 0.80
N TYR A 269 -18.20 -2.20 -0.32
CA TYR A 269 -18.72 -2.60 -1.62
C TYR A 269 -17.62 -2.81 -2.68
N LEU A 270 -16.35 -2.85 -2.26
CA LEU A 270 -15.23 -3.13 -3.16
C LEU A 270 -15.41 -4.41 -3.98
N PRO A 271 -15.87 -5.55 -3.41
CA PRO A 271 -16.07 -6.78 -4.18
C PRO A 271 -17.04 -6.59 -5.35
N GLU A 272 -18.18 -5.93 -5.10
CA GLU A 272 -19.21 -5.66 -6.08
C GLU A 272 -18.74 -4.67 -7.15
N ILE A 273 -18.06 -3.60 -6.73
CA ILE A 273 -17.48 -2.59 -7.65
C ILE A 273 -16.44 -3.24 -8.57
N PHE A 274 -15.49 -4.00 -8.01
CA PHE A 274 -14.41 -4.62 -8.79
C PHE A 274 -14.97 -5.70 -9.72
N SER A 275 -15.97 -6.47 -9.29
CA SER A 275 -16.67 -7.42 -10.15
C SER A 275 -17.29 -6.73 -11.38
N CYS A 276 -17.86 -5.54 -11.20
CA CYS A 276 -18.44 -4.77 -12.30
C CYS A 276 -17.39 -4.22 -13.29
N LEU A 277 -16.21 -3.84 -12.80
CA LEU A 277 -15.08 -3.45 -13.66
C LEU A 277 -14.56 -4.66 -14.45
N ASP A 278 -14.35 -5.79 -13.78
CA ASP A 278 -13.84 -7.03 -14.36
C ASP A 278 -14.74 -7.62 -15.46
N ARG A 279 -16.07 -7.61 -15.27
CA ARG A 279 -17.02 -8.13 -16.28
C ARG A 279 -16.83 -7.45 -17.63
N ALA A 280 -16.62 -6.15 -17.67
CA ALA A 280 -16.41 -5.41 -18.91
C ALA A 280 -15.03 -5.71 -19.52
N TYR A 281 -14.01 -5.88 -18.68
CA TYR A 281 -12.67 -6.27 -19.10
C TYR A 281 -12.66 -7.63 -19.81
N ARG A 282 -13.34 -8.63 -19.23
CA ARG A 282 -13.45 -9.98 -19.82
C ARG A 282 -14.15 -10.02 -21.17
N MET A 283 -15.14 -9.15 -21.38
CA MET A 283 -15.80 -9.05 -22.70
C MET A 283 -14.81 -8.60 -23.79
N LEU A 284 -13.91 -7.67 -23.45
CA LEU A 284 -12.88 -7.19 -24.38
C LEU A 284 -11.76 -8.18 -24.63
N SER A 285 -11.28 -8.86 -23.59
CA SER A 285 -10.20 -9.85 -23.75
C SER A 285 -10.65 -10.96 -24.70
N ASN A 286 -11.93 -11.36 -24.62
CA ASN A 286 -12.52 -12.34 -25.52
C ASN A 286 -12.63 -11.82 -26.96
N GLU A 287 -12.96 -10.54 -27.17
CA GLU A 287 -13.04 -9.92 -28.49
C GLU A 287 -11.65 -9.82 -29.17
N LYS A 288 -10.62 -9.40 -28.41
CA LYS A 288 -9.22 -9.35 -28.89
C LYS A 288 -8.66 -10.75 -29.19
N GLY A 289 -9.02 -11.75 -28.38
CA GLY A 289 -8.66 -13.16 -28.62
C GLY A 289 -9.39 -13.77 -29.83
N GLY A 290 -10.64 -13.37 -30.08
CA GLY A 290 -11.43 -13.82 -31.23
C GLY A 290 -10.92 -13.28 -32.58
N LEU A 291 -10.35 -12.07 -32.60
CA LEU A 291 -9.81 -11.48 -33.83
C LEU A 291 -8.51 -12.14 -34.32
N SER A 292 -7.86 -12.94 -33.47
CA SER A 292 -6.68 -13.73 -33.85
C SER A 292 -7.04 -15.09 -34.49
N SER A 293 -8.31 -15.51 -34.46
CA SER A 293 -8.79 -16.80 -35.01
C SER A 293 -9.57 -16.67 -36.32
N ALA A 294 -9.58 -15.49 -36.96
CA ALA A 294 -10.28 -15.24 -38.24
C ALA A 294 -9.32 -14.98 -39.42
N ARG A 295 -8.15 -15.63 -39.43
CA ARG A 295 -7.19 -15.57 -40.55
C ARG A 295 -6.72 -16.97 -40.95
N GLY A 296 -7.65 -17.81 -41.37
CA GLY A 296 -7.36 -19.16 -41.87
C GLY A 296 -8.60 -19.84 -42.40
N GLY A 297 -8.95 -19.57 -43.66
CA GLY A 297 -10.07 -20.25 -44.32
C GLY A 297 -10.58 -19.52 -45.55
N GLY A 298 -9.77 -19.51 -46.62
CA GLY A 298 -10.26 -19.19 -47.94
C GLY A 298 -11.21 -20.29 -48.40
N ALA A 299 -12.49 -19.96 -48.58
CA ALA A 299 -13.41 -20.74 -49.39
C ALA A 299 -14.12 -19.76 -50.33
N ALA A 300 -13.71 -19.81 -51.59
CA ALA A 300 -14.37 -19.12 -52.68
C ALA A 300 -15.80 -19.65 -52.82
N ALA A 301 -16.79 -18.81 -52.52
CA ALA A 301 -18.18 -19.08 -52.89
C ALA A 301 -18.42 -18.54 -54.30
N HIS A 302 -18.50 -19.48 -55.22
CA HIS A 302 -18.76 -19.33 -56.64
C HIS A 302 -20.10 -18.62 -56.87
N LEU A 303 -20.10 -17.61 -57.75
CA LEU A 303 -21.30 -17.09 -58.40
C LEU A 303 -21.94 -18.20 -59.24
N SER A 304 -23.21 -18.49 -59.01
CA SER A 304 -24.08 -19.16 -60.00
C SER A 304 -25.51 -18.68 -59.79
N ALA A 305 -25.96 -17.89 -60.76
CA ALA A 305 -27.37 -17.57 -60.98
C ALA A 305 -28.06 -18.78 -61.61
N PHE A 306 -29.25 -19.15 -61.14
CA PHE A 306 -30.33 -19.74 -61.97
C PHE A 306 -31.69 -19.57 -61.27
N MET A 307 -32.68 -19.18 -62.07
CA MET A 307 -34.05 -18.82 -61.73
C MET A 307 -35.01 -20.03 -61.61
N ILE A 308 -36.25 -19.74 -61.13
CA ILE A 308 -37.55 -20.43 -61.34
C ILE A 308 -37.75 -21.67 -60.42
N ASP A 309 -38.83 -21.86 -59.63
CA ASP A 309 -40.26 -21.61 -59.87
C ASP A 309 -41.09 -21.46 -58.57
N LYS A 310 -42.27 -20.85 -58.69
CA LYS A 310 -43.38 -20.93 -57.70
C LYS A 310 -44.01 -22.34 -57.74
N PRO A 311 -44.73 -22.77 -56.69
CA PRO A 311 -46.19 -22.67 -56.80
C PRO A 311 -46.95 -22.32 -55.50
N VAL A 312 -48.20 -21.98 -55.75
CA VAL A 312 -49.30 -21.48 -54.92
C VAL A 312 -49.93 -22.56 -54.00
N ARG A 313 -50.35 -22.18 -52.78
CA ARG A 313 -51.66 -22.43 -52.10
C ARG A 313 -51.49 -22.24 -50.59
N GLY A 314 -52.36 -21.55 -49.85
CA GLY A 314 -53.58 -20.80 -50.19
C GLY A 314 -53.86 -19.74 -49.13
#